data_AF-A0A645G400-F1
#
_entry.id   AF-A0A645G400-F1
#
_cell.length_a   1.000
_cell.length_b   1.000
_cell.length_c   1.000
_cell.angle_alpha   90.00
_cell.angle_beta   90.00
_cell.angle_gamma   90.00
#
_symmetry.space_group_name_H-M   'P 1'
#
loop_
_entity.id
_entity.type
_entity.pdbx_description
1 polymer ?
#
loop_
_entity_poly.entity_id
_entity_poly.type
_entity_poly.pdbx_seq_one_letter_code
_entity_poly.pdbx_strand_id
1 'polypeptide(L)'
;MIRAAYFVPQTKRIDDLLEEFRTQKIHMAIVVDEYGGTSGLVTMEDILEEIVGDISDEYDDELPFYTVESDGSYIFEGKTQLEDFIKITQLPAKDFEKMSEEVDTLAGLLLELKGDFPKRKESFIYKKHTFQAEDLSKKRITKVRYIPPKVKSEE
;
A
#
# COMPACT_ATOMS: atom_id res chain seq x y z
N MET A 1 13.19 -35.39 15.42
CA MET A 1 14.64 -35.09 15.56
C MET A 1 14.76 -33.71 16.17
N ILE A 2 15.63 -33.53 17.17
CA ILE A 2 15.89 -32.23 17.81
C ILE A 2 17.14 -31.65 17.15
N ARG A 3 17.04 -30.44 16.58
CA ARG A 3 18.19 -29.73 15.99
C ARG A 3 19.01 -29.10 17.12
N ALA A 4 20.32 -29.26 17.09
CA ALA A 4 21.20 -28.62 18.06
C ALA A 4 21.10 -27.09 17.94
N ALA A 5 20.94 -26.39 19.07
CA ALA A 5 20.90 -24.94 19.09
C ALA A 5 22.28 -24.35 18.84
N TYR A 6 22.33 -23.25 18.09
CA TYR A 6 23.54 -22.48 17.85
C TYR A 6 23.58 -21.28 18.80
N PHE A 7 24.74 -20.97 19.37
CA PHE A 7 24.88 -19.92 20.39
C PHE A 7 25.84 -18.84 19.92
N VAL A 8 25.47 -17.58 20.15
CA VAL A 8 26.27 -16.41 19.72
C VAL A 8 26.36 -15.38 20.86
N PRO A 9 27.52 -14.73 21.06
CA PRO A 9 27.65 -13.70 22.07
C PRO A 9 26.93 -12.42 21.64
N GLN A 10 26.31 -11.70 22.58
CA GLN A 10 25.61 -10.44 22.33
C GLN A 10 26.50 -9.33 21.71
N THR A 11 27.82 -9.43 21.87
CA THR A 11 28.80 -8.46 21.35
C THR A 11 29.21 -8.75 19.90
N LYS A 12 28.69 -9.81 19.28
CA LYS A 12 29.03 -10.17 17.90
C LYS A 12 28.46 -9.15 16.92
N ARG A 13 29.24 -8.78 15.91
CA ARG A 13 28.79 -7.85 14.87
C ARG A 13 27.82 -8.56 13.92
N ILE A 14 26.83 -7.80 13.44
CA ILE A 14 25.71 -8.29 12.62
C ILE A 14 26.21 -8.79 11.25
N ASP A 15 27.21 -8.13 10.66
CA ASP A 15 27.85 -8.54 9.40
C ASP A 15 28.54 -9.91 9.51
N ASP A 16 29.30 -10.12 10.59
CA ASP A 16 29.95 -11.40 10.88
C ASP A 16 28.91 -12.52 11.14
N LEU A 17 27.82 -12.17 11.85
CA LEU A 17 26.74 -13.10 12.16
C LEU A 17 25.97 -13.52 10.89
N LEU A 18 25.72 -12.60 9.96
CA LEU A 18 25.09 -12.89 8.67
C LEU A 18 25.93 -13.87 7.84
N GLU A 19 27.24 -13.66 7.77
CA GLU A 19 28.14 -14.53 7.01
C GLU A 19 28.13 -15.97 7.56
N GLU A 20 28.11 -16.14 8.87
CA GLU A 20 28.03 -17.45 9.52
C GLU A 20 26.69 -18.15 9.28
N PHE A 21 25.59 -17.42 9.40
CA PHE A 21 24.24 -17.94 9.13
C PHE A 21 24.14 -18.48 7.69
N ARG A 22 24.71 -17.75 6.71
CA ARG A 22 24.78 -18.17 5.31
C ARG A 22 25.68 -19.38 5.10
N THR A 23 26.88 -19.35 5.67
CA THR A 23 27.89 -20.39 5.45
C THR A 23 27.50 -21.72 6.09
N GLN A 24 26.96 -21.67 7.31
CA GLN A 24 26.61 -22.86 8.09
C GLN A 24 25.16 -23.33 7.87
N LYS A 25 24.39 -22.61 7.05
CA LYS A 25 22.95 -22.87 6.77
C LYS A 25 22.13 -22.91 8.07
N ILE A 26 22.40 -21.93 8.94
CA ILE A 26 21.74 -21.72 10.22
C ILE A 26 20.76 -20.57 10.05
N HIS A 27 19.54 -20.74 10.54
CA HIS A 27 18.48 -19.73 10.43
C HIS A 27 18.14 -19.08 11.77
N MET A 28 18.66 -19.61 12.88
CA MET A 28 18.33 -19.17 14.23
C MET A 28 19.48 -19.47 15.19
N ALA A 29 19.78 -18.53 16.07
CA ALA A 29 20.74 -18.68 17.14
C ALA A 29 20.18 -18.13 18.46
N ILE A 30 20.68 -18.65 19.58
CA ILE A 30 20.42 -18.17 20.92
C ILE A 30 21.53 -17.19 21.29
N VAL A 31 21.15 -15.98 21.68
CA VAL A 31 22.07 -14.93 22.11
C VAL A 31 22.39 -15.12 23.58
N VAL A 32 23.68 -15.11 23.92
CA VAL A 32 24.17 -15.28 25.29
C VAL A 32 24.92 -14.04 25.78
N ASP A 33 24.76 -13.76 27.08
CA ASP A 33 25.51 -12.73 27.78
C ASP A 33 26.88 -13.25 28.28
N GLU A 34 27.65 -12.36 28.89
CA GLU A 34 29.00 -12.62 29.38
C GLU A 34 29.05 -13.57 30.59
N TYR A 35 27.91 -13.79 31.25
CA TYR A 35 27.75 -14.67 32.41
C TYR A 35 27.13 -16.03 32.04
N GLY A 36 26.90 -16.27 30.74
CA GLY A 36 26.28 -17.49 30.21
C GLY A 36 24.75 -17.52 30.34
N GLY A 37 24.13 -16.38 30.66
CA GLY A 37 22.70 -16.19 30.62
C GLY A 37 22.19 -16.04 29.18
N THR A 38 20.95 -16.43 28.94
CA THR A 38 20.30 -16.24 27.63
C THR A 38 19.75 -14.82 27.53
N SER A 39 20.31 -14.01 26.65
CA SER A 39 19.82 -12.66 26.36
C SER A 39 18.61 -12.68 25.43
N GLY A 40 18.51 -13.67 24.54
CA GLY A 40 17.41 -13.75 23.58
C GLY A 40 17.66 -14.77 22.46
N LEU A 41 16.92 -14.62 21.36
CA LEU A 41 17.12 -15.35 20.11
C LEU A 41 17.26 -14.36 18.96
N VAL A 42 17.93 -14.79 17.91
CA VAL A 42 18.11 -14.01 16.68
C VAL A 42 17.95 -14.93 15.47
N THR A 43 17.27 -14.44 14.44
CA THR A 43 17.02 -15.17 13.20
C THR A 43 17.74 -14.54 12.01
N MET A 44 17.81 -15.27 10.90
CA MET A 44 18.40 -14.75 9.66
C MET A 44 17.62 -13.53 9.15
N GLU A 45 16.30 -13.58 9.34
CA GLU A 45 15.35 -12.55 8.97
C GLU A 45 15.61 -11.25 9.74
N ASP A 46 15.77 -11.31 11.07
CA ASP A 46 16.06 -10.12 11.90
C ASP A 46 17.38 -9.44 11.48
N ILE A 47 18.41 -10.24 11.15
CA ILE A 47 19.72 -9.72 10.72
C ILE A 47 19.61 -9.00 9.36
N LEU A 48 18.81 -9.56 8.45
CA LEU A 48 18.57 -8.94 7.15
C LEU A 48 17.77 -7.65 7.32
N GLU A 49 16.76 -7.64 8.18
CA GLU A 49 15.97 -6.44 8.52
C GLU A 49 16.83 -5.33 9.10
N GLU A 50 17.76 -5.61 10.03
CA GLU A 50 18.64 -4.59 10.60
C GLU A 50 19.67 -4.02 9.60
N ILE A 51 20.11 -4.82 8.62
CA ILE A 51 21.05 -4.37 7.58
C ILE A 51 20.34 -3.57 6.48
N VAL A 52 19.16 -4.04 6.06
CA VAL A 52 18.38 -3.46 4.97
C VAL A 52 17.57 -2.25 5.47
N GLY A 53 17.13 -2.27 6.73
CA GLY A 53 16.15 -1.34 7.30
C GLY A 53 14.79 -1.43 6.61
N ASP A 54 13.90 -0.49 6.95
CA ASP A 54 12.81 -0.11 6.05
C ASP A 54 13.42 0.65 4.89
N ILE A 55 13.60 0.00 3.73
CA ILE A 55 13.76 0.75 2.48
C ILE A 55 12.37 1.28 2.11
N SER A 56 11.87 2.24 2.89
CA SER A 56 10.73 3.07 2.52
C SER A 56 11.27 4.18 1.60
N ASP A 57 10.95 4.07 0.32
CA ASP A 57 10.94 5.24 -0.55
C ASP A 57 9.94 6.26 0.04
N GLU A 58 10.20 7.57 -0.05
CA GLU A 58 9.31 8.65 0.47
C GLU A 58 7.93 8.69 -0.22
N TYR A 59 7.65 7.70 -1.08
CA TYR A 59 6.45 7.54 -1.87
C TYR A 59 5.72 6.21 -1.64
N ASP A 60 6.22 5.32 -0.77
CA ASP A 60 5.62 4.01 -0.54
C ASP A 60 4.74 4.02 0.73
N ASP A 61 3.77 4.94 0.74
CA ASP A 61 2.51 4.66 1.42
C ASP A 61 1.82 3.55 0.60
N GLU A 62 1.52 2.41 1.23
CA GLU A 62 0.84 1.28 0.59
C GLU A 62 -0.27 1.77 -0.36
N LEU A 63 -0.07 1.58 -1.68
CA LEU A 63 -1.07 2.03 -2.66
C LEU A 63 -2.44 1.48 -2.27
N PRO A 64 -3.48 2.33 -2.16
CA PRO A 64 -4.79 1.90 -1.70
C PRO A 64 -5.34 0.77 -2.56
N PHE A 65 -5.95 -0.24 -1.94
CA PHE A 65 -6.53 -1.38 -2.65
C PHE A 65 -7.52 -0.93 -3.73
N TYR A 66 -7.28 -1.36 -4.97
CA TYR A 66 -8.17 -1.16 -6.11
C TYR A 66 -8.29 -2.44 -6.95
N THR A 67 -9.34 -2.52 -7.78
CA THR A 67 -9.55 -3.62 -8.73
C THR A 67 -9.76 -3.04 -10.13
N VAL A 68 -9.19 -3.69 -11.15
CA VAL A 68 -9.46 -3.34 -12.55
C VAL A 68 -10.44 -4.36 -13.13
N GLU A 69 -11.54 -3.86 -13.66
CA GLU A 69 -12.59 -4.65 -14.28
C GLU A 69 -12.26 -4.96 -15.74
N SER A 70 -12.88 -6.01 -16.29
CA SER A 70 -12.66 -6.44 -17.68
C SER A 70 -13.00 -5.39 -18.76
N ASP A 71 -13.80 -4.38 -18.42
CA ASP A 71 -14.16 -3.27 -19.30
C ASP A 71 -13.16 -2.10 -19.25
N GLY A 72 -12.07 -2.25 -18.48
CA GLY A 72 -11.06 -1.22 -18.25
C GLY A 72 -11.46 -0.17 -17.21
N SER A 73 -12.58 -0.36 -16.50
CA SER A 73 -12.93 0.48 -15.35
C SER A 73 -12.19 0.05 -14.09
N TYR A 74 -12.05 0.97 -13.14
CA TYR A 74 -11.40 0.76 -11.86
C TYR A 74 -12.43 0.80 -10.75
N ILE A 75 -12.28 -0.04 -9.73
CA ILE A 75 -13.05 0.00 -8.49
C ILE A 75 -12.11 0.34 -7.35
N PHE A 76 -12.31 1.51 -6.75
CA PHE A 76 -11.57 2.01 -5.60
C PHE A 76 -12.42 1.95 -4.33
N GLU A 77 -11.78 1.92 -3.17
CA GLU A 77 -12.46 2.25 -1.92
C GLU A 77 -12.85 3.73 -1.90
N GLY A 78 -14.00 4.05 -1.31
CA GLY A 78 -14.45 5.46 -1.24
C GLY A 78 -13.50 6.36 -0.45
N LYS A 79 -12.70 5.78 0.47
CA LYS A 79 -11.70 6.49 1.27
C LYS A 79 -10.37 6.71 0.54
N THR A 80 -10.18 6.17 -0.66
CA THR A 80 -8.97 6.39 -1.46
C THR A 80 -8.75 7.88 -1.65
N GLN A 81 -7.53 8.36 -1.38
CA GLN A 81 -7.18 9.76 -1.54
C GLN A 81 -7.22 10.13 -3.03
N LEU A 82 -7.62 11.37 -3.32
CA LEU A 82 -7.68 11.84 -4.70
C LEU A 82 -6.28 11.85 -5.33
N GLU A 83 -5.25 12.17 -4.55
CA GLU A 83 -3.85 12.13 -5.00
C GLU A 83 -3.41 10.71 -5.38
N ASP A 84 -3.69 9.71 -4.54
CA ASP A 84 -3.38 8.30 -4.83
C ASP A 84 -4.12 7.81 -6.08
N PHE A 85 -5.40 8.19 -6.21
CA PHE A 85 -6.17 7.89 -7.42
C PHE A 85 -5.48 8.45 -8.68
N ILE A 86 -5.03 9.71 -8.65
CA ILE A 86 -4.34 10.35 -9.78
C ILE A 86 -3.03 9.62 -10.09
N LYS A 87 -2.23 9.27 -9.06
CA LYS A 87 -0.99 8.50 -9.19
C LYS A 87 -1.23 7.12 -9.82
N ILE A 88 -2.19 6.37 -9.28
CA ILE A 88 -2.54 5.01 -9.74
C ILE A 88 -3.06 5.01 -11.18
N THR A 89 -3.92 5.96 -11.52
CA THR A 89 -4.51 6.05 -12.87
C THR A 89 -3.61 6.77 -13.87
N GLN A 90 -2.46 7.28 -13.43
CA GLN A 90 -1.51 8.07 -14.23
C GLN A 90 -2.18 9.23 -14.96
N LEU A 91 -3.20 9.83 -14.34
CA LEU A 91 -3.93 10.94 -14.93
C LEU A 91 -3.15 12.25 -14.76
N PRO A 92 -3.32 13.22 -15.67
CA PRO A 92 -2.73 14.54 -15.49
C PRO A 92 -3.31 15.22 -14.24
N ALA A 93 -2.49 15.53 -13.23
CA ALA A 93 -2.94 16.18 -12.00
C ALA A 93 -3.72 17.49 -12.24
N LYS A 94 -3.36 18.24 -13.30
CA LYS A 94 -4.09 19.44 -13.78
C LYS A 94 -5.58 19.19 -14.09
N ASP A 95 -5.96 17.95 -14.39
CA ASP A 95 -7.35 17.60 -14.62
C ASP A 95 -8.16 17.67 -13.32
N PHE A 96 -7.52 17.60 -12.15
CA PHE A 96 -8.15 17.58 -10.83
C PHE A 96 -7.69 18.70 -9.87
N GLU A 97 -6.77 19.59 -10.28
CA GLU A 97 -6.21 20.68 -9.46
C GLU A 97 -7.26 21.47 -8.64
N LYS A 98 -8.33 21.92 -9.30
CA LYS A 98 -9.43 22.63 -8.61
C LYS A 98 -10.15 21.76 -7.57
N MET A 99 -10.25 20.46 -7.85
CA MET A 99 -10.95 19.54 -6.97
C MET A 99 -10.10 19.13 -5.79
N SER A 100 -8.77 18.98 -5.97
CA SER A 100 -7.84 18.67 -4.90
C SER A 100 -7.73 19.77 -3.83
N GLU A 101 -8.17 20.99 -4.13
CA GLU A 101 -8.29 22.07 -3.14
C GLU A 101 -9.55 21.92 -2.25
N GLU A 102 -10.58 21.23 -2.72
CA GLU A 102 -11.90 21.15 -2.08
C GLU A 102 -12.15 19.79 -1.41
N VAL A 103 -11.57 18.71 -1.96
CA VAL A 103 -11.82 17.34 -1.49
C VAL A 103 -10.55 16.49 -1.42
N ASP A 104 -10.47 15.67 -0.38
CA ASP A 104 -9.33 14.78 -0.17
C ASP A 104 -9.53 13.36 -0.75
N THR A 105 -10.78 12.90 -0.90
CA THR A 105 -11.09 11.48 -1.21
C THR A 105 -12.05 11.31 -2.38
N LEU A 106 -12.09 10.12 -2.98
CA LEU A 106 -13.04 9.78 -4.05
C LEU A 106 -14.52 9.84 -3.58
N ALA A 107 -14.81 9.51 -2.33
CA ALA A 107 -16.15 9.72 -1.78
C ALA A 107 -16.47 11.22 -1.67
N GLY A 108 -15.51 12.03 -1.22
CA GLY A 108 -15.63 13.49 -1.20
C GLY A 108 -15.90 14.07 -2.59
N LEU A 109 -15.14 13.62 -3.59
CA LEU A 109 -15.33 13.96 -5.01
C LEU A 109 -16.79 13.74 -5.45
N LEU A 110 -17.37 12.56 -5.17
CA LEU A 110 -18.75 12.27 -5.57
C LEU A 110 -19.79 13.13 -4.84
N LEU A 111 -19.56 13.42 -3.55
CA LEU A 111 -20.44 14.29 -2.77
C LEU A 111 -20.41 15.72 -3.30
N GLU A 112 -19.21 16.24 -3.60
CA GLU A 112 -19.03 17.59 -4.14
C GLU A 112 -19.63 17.71 -5.54
N LEU A 113 -19.43 16.72 -6.42
CA LEU A 113 -20.07 16.71 -7.75
C LEU A 113 -21.60 16.63 -7.69
N LYS A 114 -22.15 15.99 -6.65
CA LYS A 114 -23.60 15.83 -6.48
C LYS A 114 -24.25 17.01 -5.78
N GLY A 115 -23.59 17.60 -4.79
CA GLY A 115 -24.16 18.55 -3.83
C GLY A 115 -25.11 17.92 -2.80
N ASP A 116 -25.22 16.58 -2.77
CA ASP A 116 -26.04 15.79 -1.84
C ASP A 116 -25.52 14.33 -1.84
N PHE A 117 -26.14 13.43 -1.07
CA PHE A 117 -25.77 12.03 -1.04
C PHE A 117 -26.24 11.27 -2.30
N PRO A 118 -25.33 10.60 -3.06
CA PRO A 118 -25.69 9.93 -4.31
C PRO A 118 -26.47 8.63 -4.09
N LYS A 119 -27.19 8.19 -5.13
CA LYS A 119 -27.80 6.85 -5.18
C LYS A 119 -26.81 5.81 -5.66
N ARG A 120 -27.02 4.56 -5.28
CA ARG A 120 -26.20 3.43 -5.75
C ARG A 120 -26.29 3.36 -7.27
N LYS A 121 -25.14 3.16 -7.94
CA LYS A 121 -24.96 3.16 -9.40
C LYS A 121 -25.22 4.50 -10.09
N GLU A 122 -25.46 5.58 -9.36
CA GLU A 122 -25.50 6.93 -9.94
C GLU A 122 -24.11 7.33 -10.44
N SER A 123 -24.06 7.95 -11.63
CA SER A 123 -22.83 8.30 -12.33
C SER A 123 -22.70 9.81 -12.51
N PHE A 124 -21.47 10.28 -12.46
CA PHE A 124 -21.10 11.69 -12.47
C PHE A 124 -19.96 11.88 -13.47
N ILE A 125 -20.04 12.95 -14.25
CA ILE A 125 -19.00 13.29 -15.22
C ILE A 125 -18.28 14.52 -14.70
N TYR A 126 -16.97 14.38 -14.53
CA TYR A 126 -16.08 15.50 -14.24
C TYR A 126 -15.09 15.65 -15.40
N LYS A 127 -15.23 16.74 -16.16
CA LYS A 127 -14.51 16.94 -17.43
C LYS A 127 -14.74 15.75 -18.39
N LYS A 128 -13.72 14.90 -18.59
CA LYS A 128 -13.74 13.70 -19.43
C LYS A 128 -13.76 12.38 -18.63
N HIS A 129 -13.81 12.48 -17.30
CA HIS A 129 -13.72 11.36 -16.37
C HIS A 129 -15.10 11.01 -15.85
N THR A 130 -15.46 9.73 -15.90
CA THR A 130 -16.76 9.26 -15.37
C THR A 130 -16.54 8.51 -14.07
N PHE A 131 -17.27 8.90 -13.04
CA PHE A 131 -17.26 8.27 -11.72
C PHE A 131 -18.65 7.74 -11.39
N GLN A 132 -18.74 6.60 -10.71
CA GLN A 132 -20.00 6.01 -10.30
C GLN A 132 -19.94 5.59 -8.82
N ALA A 133 -21.01 5.88 -8.08
CA ALA A 133 -21.19 5.38 -6.71
C ALA A 133 -21.51 3.88 -6.75
N GLU A 134 -20.46 3.06 -6.88
CA GLU A 134 -20.56 1.60 -7.09
C GLU A 134 -21.32 0.92 -5.95
N ASP A 135 -20.94 1.26 -4.73
CA ASP A 135 -21.51 0.69 -3.52
C ASP A 135 -21.62 1.72 -2.38
N LEU A 136 -22.68 1.57 -1.59
CA LEU A 136 -23.04 2.47 -0.51
C LEU A 136 -23.37 1.65 0.74
N SER A 137 -22.91 2.10 1.91
CA SER A 137 -23.29 1.53 3.20
C SER A 137 -23.83 2.62 4.12
N LYS A 138 -25.11 2.53 4.48
CA LYS A 138 -25.85 3.53 5.27
C LYS A 138 -25.74 4.94 4.66
N LYS A 139 -24.81 5.75 5.15
CA LYS A 139 -24.52 7.14 4.73
C LYS A 139 -23.06 7.31 4.29
N ARG A 140 -22.44 6.24 3.79
CA ARG A 140 -21.05 6.26 3.31
C ARG A 140 -20.98 5.64 1.94
N ILE A 141 -20.26 6.30 1.03
CA ILE A 141 -19.87 5.74 -0.25
C ILE A 141 -18.69 4.80 0.03
N THR A 142 -18.91 3.49 -0.13
CA THR A 142 -17.90 2.47 0.21
C THR A 142 -17.00 2.14 -0.97
N LYS A 143 -17.54 2.18 -2.19
CA LYS A 143 -16.77 1.95 -3.42
C LYS A 143 -17.12 2.97 -4.49
N VAL A 144 -16.10 3.39 -5.24
CA VAL A 144 -16.23 4.30 -6.39
C VAL A 144 -15.70 3.59 -7.62
N ARG A 145 -16.52 3.52 -8.66
CA ARG A 145 -16.10 3.04 -9.98
C ARG A 145 -15.62 4.23 -10.81
N TYR A 146 -14.42 4.15 -11.35
CA TYR A 146 -13.90 5.11 -12.32
C TYR A 146 -13.88 4.47 -13.70
N ILE A 147 -14.49 5.14 -14.68
CA ILE A 147 -14.53 4.72 -16.08
C ILE A 147 -13.68 5.72 -16.87
N PRO A 148 -12.52 5.29 -17.39
CA PRO A 148 -11.66 6.18 -18.17
C PRO A 148 -12.34 6.62 -19.47
N PRO A 149 -11.99 7.81 -19.99
CA PRO A 149 -12.47 8.24 -21.30
C PRO A 149 -12.04 7.20 -22.34
N LYS A 150 -12.97 6.81 -23.22
CA LYS A 150 -12.63 5.95 -24.36
C LYS A 150 -11.55 6.66 -25.17
N VAL A 151 -10.34 6.13 -25.18
CA VAL A 151 -9.30 6.58 -26.10
C VAL A 151 -9.87 6.29 -27.48
N LYS A 152 -10.20 7.34 -28.24
CA LYS A 152 -10.34 7.19 -29.68
C LYS A 152 -8.95 6.81 -30.16
N SER A 153 -8.77 5.54 -30.52
CA SER A 153 -7.70 5.14 -31.42
C SER A 153 -7.89 5.96 -32.69
N GLU A 154 -7.15 7.05 -32.82
CA GLU A 154 -6.99 7.73 -34.10
C GLU A 154 -6.21 6.74 -34.99
N GLU A 155 -6.87 6.32 -36.07
CA GLU A 155 -6.29 5.52 -37.18
C GLU A 155 -5.21 6.30 -37.93
#